data_AF-A0A2D9K4A9-F1
#
_entry.id   AF-A0A2D9K4A9-F1
#
_cell.length_a   1.000
_cell.length_b   1.000
_cell.length_c   1.000
_cell.angle_alpha   90.00
_cell.angle_beta   90.00
_cell.angle_gamma   90.00
#
_symmetry.space_group_name_H-M   'P 1'
#
loop_
_entity.id
_entity.type
_entity.pdbx_description
1 polymer ?
#
loop_
_entity_poly.entity_id
_entity_poly.type
_entity_poly.pdbx_seq_one_letter_code
_entity_poly.pdbx_strand_id
1 'polypeptide(L)' 'MTYPLPARSAAVTGEHDDETRSGIAQPAGVWFREPVVEMCLRSDRLDQEITLLHLEGAGPRYQEEATEEDTYERFMRPG' A
#
# COMPACT_ATOMS: atom_id res chain seq x y z
N MET A 1 14.94 6.03 6.03
CA MET A 1 14.43 4.92 6.85
C MET A 1 13.80 3.92 5.89
N THR A 2 14.22 2.66 5.93
CA THR A 2 13.63 1.61 5.10
C THR A 2 12.49 0.98 5.89
N TYR A 3 11.29 1.02 5.36
CA TYR A 3 10.15 0.31 5.95
C TYR A 3 10.14 -1.11 5.41
N PRO A 4 10.24 -2.14 6.27
CA PRO A 4 10.22 -3.52 5.80
C PRO A 4 8.84 -3.83 5.23
N LEU A 5 8.82 -4.54 4.10
CA LEU A 5 7.59 -5.09 3.56
C LEU A 5 7.05 -6.20 4.49
N PRO A 6 5.73 -6.44 4.50
CA PRO A 6 5.16 -7.55 5.25
C PRO A 6 5.77 -8.88 4.82
N ALA A 7 6.14 -9.74 5.77
CA ALA A 7 6.82 -11.00 5.47
C ALA A 7 6.02 -11.98 4.59
N ARG A 8 4.70 -11.75 4.47
CA ARG A 8 3.77 -12.57 3.68
C ARG A 8 3.33 -11.92 2.37
N SER A 9 3.91 -10.78 1.98
CA SER A 9 3.63 -10.20 0.67
C SER A 9 4.24 -11.05 -0.44
N ALA A 10 3.63 -11.02 -1.63
CA ALA A 10 4.16 -11.70 -2.81
C ALA A 10 5.57 -11.19 -3.17
N ALA A 11 5.80 -9.89 -2.96
CA ALA A 11 7.11 -9.25 -3.09
C ALA A 11 8.20 -9.89 -2.22
N VAL A 12 7.88 -10.29 -0.98
CA VAL A 12 8.85 -10.89 -0.05
C VAL A 12 8.98 -12.39 -0.27
N THR A 13 7.90 -13.09 -0.63
CA THR A 13 7.95 -14.53 -0.90
C THR A 13 8.64 -14.86 -2.22
N GLY A 14 8.79 -13.88 -3.11
CA GLY A 14 9.41 -14.06 -4.43
C GLY A 14 8.53 -14.82 -5.41
N GLU A 15 7.23 -14.88 -5.13
CA GLU A 15 6.23 -15.47 -6.02
C GLU A 15 5.88 -14.44 -7.10
N HIS A 16 6.34 -14.71 -8.32
CA HIS A 16 6.14 -13.86 -9.51
C HIS A 16 5.52 -14.65 -10.66
N ASP A 17 4.56 -15.51 -10.32
CA ASP A 17 3.80 -16.30 -11.28
C ASP A 17 2.63 -15.50 -11.89
N ASP A 18 1.89 -16.15 -12.77
CA ASP A 18 0.71 -15.53 -13.39
C ASP A 18 -0.40 -15.25 -12.35
N GLU A 19 -0.42 -15.98 -11.23
CA GLU A 19 -1.41 -15.84 -10.17
C GLU A 19 -1.22 -14.52 -9.41
N THR A 20 0.01 -14.27 -8.94
CA THR A 20 0.41 -13.00 -8.31
C THR A 20 0.29 -11.80 -9.25
N ARG A 21 0.43 -11.99 -10.56
CA ARG A 21 0.14 -10.93 -11.54
C ARG A 21 -1.37 -10.68 -11.71
N SER A 22 -2.20 -11.72 -11.63
CA SER A 22 -3.66 -11.61 -11.79
C SER A 22 -4.37 -11.04 -10.57
N GLY A 23 -3.78 -11.24 -9.39
CA GLY A 23 -4.28 -10.79 -8.10
C GLY A 23 -4.55 -11.96 -7.16
N ILE A 24 -3.91 -11.92 -6.00
CA ILE A 24 -4.12 -12.89 -4.91
C ILE A 24 -4.88 -12.24 -3.75
N ALA A 25 -5.81 -12.97 -3.16
CA ALA A 25 -6.51 -12.50 -1.97
C ALA A 25 -5.59 -12.60 -0.75
N GLN A 26 -5.26 -11.46 -0.16
CA GLN A 26 -4.52 -11.37 1.09
C GLN A 26 -5.49 -11.07 2.24
N PRO A 27 -5.36 -11.80 3.37
CA PRO A 27 -6.21 -11.56 4.52
C PRO A 27 -5.85 -10.24 5.23
N ALA A 28 -6.79 -9.75 6.03
CA ALA A 28 -6.54 -8.70 7.01
C ALA A 28 -5.33 -9.05 7.90
N GLY A 29 -4.50 -8.06 8.18
CA GLY A 29 -3.30 -8.15 9.01
C GLY A 29 -2.01 -8.42 8.24
N VAL A 30 -2.07 -8.65 6.92
CA VAL A 30 -0.85 -8.72 6.09
C VAL A 30 -0.40 -7.32 5.69
N TRP A 31 -1.24 -6.59 4.95
CA TRP A 31 -0.96 -5.22 4.50
C TRP A 31 -1.71 -4.17 5.33
N PHE A 32 -3.02 -4.36 5.50
CA PHE A 32 -3.90 -3.47 6.25
C PHE A 32 -4.78 -4.25 7.23
N ARG A 33 -5.63 -3.58 7.99
CA ARG A 33 -6.60 -4.24 8.89
C ARG A 33 -7.77 -4.86 8.11
N GLU A 34 -7.91 -4.51 6.85
CA GLU A 34 -8.86 -5.01 5.88
C GLU A 34 -8.18 -5.99 4.92
N PRO A 35 -8.93 -6.97 4.36
CA PRO A 35 -8.43 -7.82 3.30
C PRO A 35 -8.19 -7.01 2.02
N VAL A 36 -7.21 -7.44 1.23
CA VAL A 36 -6.84 -6.80 -0.03
C VAL A 36 -6.64 -7.83 -1.13
N VAL A 37 -6.81 -7.43 -2.38
CA VAL A 37 -6.27 -8.16 -3.53
C VAL A 37 -4.90 -7.57 -3.84
N GLU A 38 -3.86 -8.37 -3.65
CA GLU A 38 -2.48 -8.01 -3.95
C GLU A 38 -2.10 -8.46 -5.35
N MET A 39 -1.51 -7.58 -6.15
CA MET A 39 -0.88 -7.91 -7.42
C MET A 39 0.60 -7.55 -7.36
N CYS A 40 1.47 -8.45 -7.83
CA CYS A 40 2.91 -8.23 -7.91
C CYS A 40 3.36 -8.25 -9.36
N LEU A 41 3.85 -7.11 -9.86
CA LEU A 41 4.39 -6.97 -11.20
C LEU A 41 5.91 -6.79 -11.12
N ARG A 42 6.64 -7.78 -11.62
CA ARG A 42 8.10 -7.73 -11.72
C ARG A 42 8.55 -7.55 -13.16
N SER A 43 9.52 -6.67 -13.36
CA SER A 43 10.20 -6.45 -14.64
C SER A 43 11.69 -6.66 -14.48
N ASP A 44 12.19 -7.82 -14.92
CA ASP A 44 13.63 -8.13 -14.85
C ASP A 44 14.46 -7.18 -15.72
N ARG A 45 13.90 -6.66 -16.82
CA ARG A 45 14.58 -5.70 -17.70
C ARG A 45 14.84 -4.36 -17.01
N LEU A 46 13.94 -3.94 -16.13
CA LEU A 46 14.02 -2.66 -15.43
C LEU A 46 14.58 -2.79 -14.02
N ASP A 47 14.86 -4.02 -13.57
CA ASP A 47 15.21 -4.34 -12.18
C ASP A 47 14.23 -3.67 -11.19
N GLN A 48 12.94 -3.75 -11.52
CA GLN A 48 11.87 -3.07 -10.79
C GLN A 48 10.73 -4.03 -10.48
N GLU A 49 10.17 -3.85 -9.29
CA GLU A 49 8.96 -4.52 -8.81
C GLU A 49 7.92 -3.51 -8.36
N ILE A 50 6.65 -3.80 -8.65
CA ILE A 50 5.51 -2.98 -8.30
C ILE A 50 4.49 -3.89 -7.60
N THR A 51 4.14 -3.54 -6.36
CA THR A 51 3.02 -4.15 -5.64
C THR A 51 1.80 -3.24 -5.70
N LEU A 52 0.67 -3.75 -6.19
CA LEU A 52 -0.62 -3.08 -6.19
C LEU A 52 -1.53 -3.73 -5.13
N LEU A 53 -2.24 -2.91 -4.36
CA LEU A 53 -3.16 -3.36 -3.32
C LEU A 53 -4.55 -2.80 -3.61
N HIS A 54 -5.47 -3.66 -4.06
CA HIS A 54 -6.87 -3.31 -4.26
C HIS A 54 -7.67 -3.64 -3.00
N LEU A 55 -8.39 -2.66 -2.47
CA LEU A 55 -9.32 -2.86 -1.36
C LEU A 55 -10.67 -3.28 -1.95
N GLU A 56 -11.26 -4.39 -1.48
CA GLU A 56 -12.54 -4.90 -2.01
C GLU A 56 -13.77 -4.02 -1.63
N GLY A 57 -13.57 -2.96 -0.84
CA GLY A 57 -14.58 -1.96 -0.48
C GLY A 57 -14.43 -0.64 -1.24
N ALA A 58 -15.44 0.24 -1.16
CA ALA A 58 -15.41 1.59 -1.71
C ALA A 58 -14.30 2.45 -1.07
N GLY A 59 -13.03 2.20 -1.45
CA GLY A 59 -11.84 2.81 -0.89
C GLY A 59 -11.75 2.75 0.64
N PRO A 60 -10.73 3.38 1.23
CA PRO A 60 -10.84 3.85 2.60
C PRO A 60 -12.09 4.75 2.68
N ARG A 61 -13.05 4.43 3.57
CA ARG A 61 -14.23 5.28 3.81
C ARG A 61 -13.86 6.68 4.32
N TYR A 62 -12.60 6.89 4.68
CA TYR A 62 -12.04 8.13 5.18
C TYR A 62 -10.63 8.30 4.60
N GLN A 63 -10.50 9.27 3.68
CA GLN A 63 -9.23 9.77 3.12
C GLN A 63 -9.10 11.26 3.45
N GLU A 64 -9.48 11.67 4.66
CA GLU A 64 -9.27 13.06 5.07
C GLU A 64 -7.80 13.21 5.41
N GLU A 65 -7.17 14.21 4.83
CA GLU A 65 -5.89 14.73 5.30
C GLU A 65 -6.07 15.03 6.79
N ALA A 66 -5.25 14.44 7.66
CA ALA A 66 -5.31 14.78 9.07
C ALA A 66 -5.24 16.32 9.15
N THR A 67 -6.21 16.94 9.81
CA THR A 67 -6.26 18.39 10.00
C THR A 67 -5.16 18.79 11.00
N GLU A 68 -3.91 18.47 10.68
CA GLU A 68 -2.76 19.06 11.33
C GLU A 68 -2.72 20.52 10.86
N GLU A 69 -2.58 21.43 11.81
CA GLU A 69 -2.39 22.85 11.51
C GLU A 69 -1.16 22.98 10.59
N ASP A 70 -1.36 23.32 9.32
CA ASP A 70 -0.25 23.58 8.42
C ASP A 70 0.57 24.75 8.99
N THR A 71 1.87 24.67 8.78
CA THR A 71 2.86 25.67 9.20
C THR A 71 2.43 27.09 8.81
N TYR A 72 1.77 27.24 7.66
CA TYR A 72 1.21 28.53 7.23
C TYR A 72 0.18 29.09 8.21
N GLU A 73 -0.80 28.29 8.64
CA GLU A 73 -1.83 28.71 9.61
C GLU A 73 -1.21 29.09 10.95
N ARG A 74 -0.21 28.31 11.41
CA ARG A 74 0.50 28.58 12.66
C ARG A 74 1.19 29.95 12.68
N PHE A 75 1.72 30.40 11.54
CA PHE A 75 2.37 31.70 11.44
C PHE A 75 1.39 32.86 11.20
N MET A 76 0.21 32.57 10.66
CA MET A 76 -0.78 33.59 10.32
C MET A 76 -1.80 33.87 11.43
N ARG A 77 -1.82 33.06 12.51
CA ARG A 77 -2.67 33.35 13.68
C ARG A 77 -2.27 34.67 14.36
N PRO A 78 -3.17 35.66 14.43
CA PRO A 78 -2.93 36.86 15.23
C PRO A 78 -2.98 36.48 16.71
N GLY A 79 -2.02 37.02 17.49
CA GLY A 79 -1.97 36.88 18.95
C GLY A 79 -2.97 37.74 19.69
#